data_AF-A0A820DLC4-F1
#
_entry.id   AF-A0A820DLC4-F1
#
_cell.length_a   1.000
_cell.length_b   1.000
_cell.length_c   1.000
_cell.angle_alpha   90.00
_cell.angle_beta   90.00
_cell.angle_gamma   90.00
#
_symmetry.space_group_name_H-M   'P 1'
#
loop_
_entity.id
_entity.type
_entity.pdbx_description
1 polymer ?
#
loop_
_entity_poly.entity_id
_entity_poly.type
_entity_poly.pdbx_seq_one_letter_code
_entity_poly.pdbx_strand_id
1 'polypeptide(L)' 'QCRICGVPAKYSYFGVISCNPCKMFFKRNANAGQVAFVCNFDGQCEININNRHICTACRLALKVF' A
#
# COMPACT_ATOMS: atom_id res chain seq x y z
N GLN A 1 9.11 -11.21 1.13
CA GLN A 1 8.84 -10.23 0.06
C GLN A 1 7.70 -9.31 0.50
N CYS A 2 7.73 -8.02 0.19
CA CYS A 2 6.72 -7.03 0.58
C CYS A 2 5.37 -7.39 -0.04
N ARG A 3 4.35 -7.63 0.80
CA ARG A 3 3.01 -8.03 0.35
C ARG A 3 2.25 -6.95 -0.43
N ILE A 4 2.77 -5.72 -0.45
CA ILE A 4 2.11 -4.55 -1.06
C ILE A 4 2.68 -4.23 -2.44
N CYS A 5 3.99 -4.37 -2.65
CA CYS A 5 4.63 -3.95 -3.91
C CYS A 5 5.69 -4.92 -4.44
N GLY A 6 5.81 -6.12 -3.86
CA GLY A 6 6.67 -7.18 -4.37
C GLY A 6 8.19 -7.00 -4.12
N VAL A 7 8.64 -5.89 -3.54
CA VAL A 7 10.08 -5.70 -3.27
C VAL A 7 10.59 -6.58 -2.13
N PRO A 8 11.90 -6.89 -2.07
CA PRO A 8 12.48 -7.54 -0.90
C PRO A 8 12.17 -6.76 0.39
N ALA A 9 11.70 -7.48 1.40
CA ALA A 9 11.40 -6.94 2.73
C ALA A 9 11.86 -7.98 3.76
N LYS A 10 12.64 -7.52 4.74
CA LYS A 10 13.29 -8.36 5.74
C LYS A 10 12.51 -8.45 7.06
N TYR A 11 11.62 -7.48 7.33
CA TYR A 11 10.97 -7.33 8.63
C TYR A 11 9.45 -7.22 8.48
N SER A 12 8.72 -7.84 9.41
CA SER A 12 7.27 -7.71 9.57
C SER A 12 6.91 -6.56 10.51
N TYR A 13 5.83 -5.84 10.21
CA TYR A 13 5.27 -4.82 11.09
C TYR A 13 3.76 -5.06 11.20
N PHE A 14 3.24 -5.12 12.43
CA PHE A 14 1.85 -5.50 12.72
C PHE A 14 1.42 -6.81 12.01
N GLY A 15 2.29 -7.82 12.00
CA GLY A 15 1.99 -9.12 11.41
C GLY A 15 2.17 -9.21 9.88
N VAL A 16 2.43 -8.10 9.17
CA VAL A 16 2.63 -8.14 7.72
C VAL A 16 4.03 -7.74 7.28
N ILE A 17 4.58 -8.56 6.39
CA ILE A 17 5.86 -8.30 5.72
C ILE A 17 5.68 -7.15 4.72
N SER A 18 6.25 -6.00 5.05
CA SER A 18 6.20 -4.80 4.21
C SER A 18 7.58 -4.13 4.12
N CYS A 19 7.83 -3.43 3.02
CA CYS A 19 9.03 -2.61 2.88
C CYS A 19 8.85 -1.25 3.59
N ASN A 20 9.95 -0.59 3.97
CA ASN A 20 9.91 0.69 4.68
C ASN A 20 9.05 1.78 3.98
N PRO A 21 9.09 1.95 2.64
CA PRO A 21 8.23 2.91 1.96
C PRO A 21 6.73 2.60 2.11
N CYS A 22 6.35 1.32 2.03
CA CYS A 22 4.96 0.92 2.24
C CYS A 22 4.54 1.06 3.71
N LYS A 23 5.41 0.69 4.65
CA LYS A 23 5.18 0.91 6.08
C LYS A 23 4.90 2.38 6.39
N MET A 24 5.74 3.28 5.89
CA MET A 24 5.58 4.72 6.11
C MET A 24 4.32 5.26 5.44
N PHE A 25 4.00 4.78 4.24
CA PHE A 25 2.78 5.12 3.52
C PHE A 25 1.52 4.77 4.34
N PHE A 26 1.41 3.55 4.86
CA PHE A 26 0.26 3.16 5.68
C PHE A 26 0.20 3.94 6.99
N LYS A 27 1.34 4.18 7.66
CA LYS A 27 1.38 5.00 8.89
C LYS A 27 0.85 6.42 8.67
N ARG A 28 1.20 7.06 7.53
CA ARG A 28 0.74 8.42 7.20
C ARG A 28 -0.75 8.49 6.87
N ASN A 29 -1.31 7.41 6.34
CA ASN A 29 -2.70 7.36 5.89
C ASN A 29 -3.62 6.58 6.83
N ALA A 30 -3.15 6.16 8.01
CA ALA A 30 -3.92 5.34 8.96
C ALA A 30 -5.21 6.02 9.45
N ASN A 31 -5.23 7.35 9.49
CA ASN A 31 -6.38 8.15 9.93
C ASN A 31 -7.17 8.75 8.77
N ALA A 32 -6.75 8.49 7.53
CA ALA A 32 -7.48 8.97 6.37
C ALA A 32 -8.70 8.08 6.16
N GLY A 33 -9.89 8.67 6.22
CA GLY A 33 -11.15 7.95 5.98
C GLY A 33 -11.19 7.36 4.56
N GLN A 34 -12.03 6.34 4.35
CA GLN A 34 -12.16 5.64 3.07
C GLN A 34 -12.50 6.57 1.88
N VAL A 35 -13.09 7.74 2.15
CA VAL A 35 -13.49 8.74 1.14
C VAL A 35 -12.31 9.61 0.69
N ALA A 36 -11.17 9.58 1.38
CA ALA A 36 -10.06 10.50 1.12
C ALA A 36 -9.27 10.18 -0.16
N PHE A 37 -9.40 8.98 -0.71
CA PHE A 37 -8.62 8.55 -1.87
C PHE A 37 -9.52 7.93 -2.93
N VAL A 38 -9.55 8.57 -4.10
CA VAL A 38 -10.26 8.08 -5.27
C VAL A 38 -9.27 7.40 -6.21
N CYS A 39 -9.66 6.26 -6.77
CA CYS A 39 -8.92 5.65 -7.87
C CYS A 39 -9.30 6.35 -9.19
N ASN A 40 -8.33 6.75 -9.98
CA ASN A 40 -8.55 7.35 -11.30
C ASN A 40 -8.71 6.31 -12.42
N PHE A 41 -8.83 5.03 -12.06
CA PHE A 41 -8.96 3.88 -12.95
C PHE A 41 -10.09 2.98 -12.41
N ASP A 42 -10.07 1.68 -12.70
CA ASP A 42 -11.14 0.74 -12.35
C ASP A 42 -11.11 0.21 -10.91
N GLY A 43 -10.33 0.83 -10.01
CA GLY A 43 -10.19 0.38 -8.61
C GLY A 43 -9.44 -0.95 -8.43
N GLN A 44 -8.85 -1.49 -9.50
CA GLN A 44 -8.10 -2.75 -9.49
C GLN A 44 -6.63 -2.57 -9.94
N CYS A 45 -6.02 -1.43 -9.63
CA CYS A 45 -4.62 -1.20 -10.02
C CYS A 45 -3.69 -2.24 -9.37
N GLU A 46 -2.96 -2.98 -10.19
CA GLU A 46 -1.86 -3.82 -9.72
C GLU A 46 -0.76 -2.94 -9.13
N ILE A 47 -0.34 -3.20 -7.89
CA ILE A 47 0.68 -2.40 -7.21
C ILE A 47 2.03 -3.12 -7.21
N ASN A 48 3.03 -2.48 -7.80
CA ASN A 48 4.43 -2.92 -7.83
C ASN A 48 5.37 -1.75 -7.48
N ILE A 49 6.68 -1.98 -7.51
CA ILE A 49 7.68 -0.97 -7.15
C ILE A 49 7.61 0.29 -8.03
N ASN A 50 7.24 0.13 -9.29
CA ASN A 50 7.24 1.19 -10.30
C ASN A 50 5.96 2.03 -10.22
N ASN A 51 4.80 1.44 -9.92
CA ASN A 51 3.51 2.13 -9.99
C ASN A 51 2.83 2.39 -8.63
N ARG A 52 3.43 2.00 -7.50
CA ARG A 52 2.86 2.21 -6.15
C ARG A 52 2.61 3.66 -5.75
N HIS A 53 3.08 4.63 -6.52
CA HIS A 53 2.81 6.06 -6.28
C HIS A 53 1.63 6.58 -7.13
N ILE A 54 1.19 5.81 -8.13
CA ILE A 54 0.18 6.23 -9.10
C ILE A 54 -1.23 6.19 -8.48
N CYS A 55 -1.55 5.13 -7.74
CA CYS A 55 -2.88 4.98 -7.14
C CYS A 55 -2.80 4.75 -5.63
N THR A 56 -2.96 5.84 -4.87
CA THR A 56 -3.05 5.80 -3.40
C THR A 56 -4.24 4.97 -2.93
N ALA A 57 -5.39 5.07 -3.61
CA ALA A 57 -6.61 4.34 -3.28
C ALA A 57 -6.40 2.82 -3.35
N CYS A 58 -5.97 2.29 -4.50
CA CYS A 58 -5.73 0.85 -4.67
C CYS A 58 -4.61 0.35 -3.76
N ARG A 59 -3.56 1.17 -3.53
CA ARG A 59 -2.48 0.81 -2.62
C ARG A 59 -2.93 0.70 -1.16
N LEU A 60 -3.90 1.49 -0.72
CA LEU A 60 -4.53 1.36 0.61
C LEU A 60 -5.55 0.23 0.67
N ALA A 61 -6.24 -0.05 -0.43
CA ALA A 61 -7.21 -1.13 -0.53
C ALA A 61 -6.58 -2.53 -0.41
N LEU A 62 -5.27 -2.64 -0.68
CA LEU A 62 -4.52 -3.85 -0.36
C LEU A 62 -4.60 -4.10 1.15
N LYS A 63 -5.44 -5.07 1.53
CA LYS A 63 -5.64 -5.46 2.92
C LYS A 63 -4.35 -6.06 3.46
N VAL A 64 -3.77 -5.36 4.42
CA VAL A 64 -2.59 -5.74 5.20
C VAL A 64 -3.07 -6.13 6.62
N PHE A 65 -4.34 -6.49 6.79
CA PHE A 65 -4.91 -7.01 8.04
C PHE A 65 -5.72 -8.26 7.75
#